data_AF-A0AA39Z1G5-F1
#
_entry.id   AF-A0AA39Z1G5-F1
#
_cell.length_a   1.000
_cell.length_b   1.000
_cell.length_c   1.000
_cell.angle_alpha   90.00
_cell.angle_beta   90.00
_cell.angle_gamma   90.00
#
_symmetry.space_group_name_H-M   'P 1'
#
loop_
_entity.id
_entity.type
_entity.pdbx_description
1 polymer ?
#
loop_
_entity_poly.entity_id
_entity_poly.type
_entity_poly.pdbx_seq_one_letter_code
_entity_poly.pdbx_strand_id
1 'polypeptide(L)'
;MRDDIERAESTMSSTASAPETDPEKKDQPQELSETDLEAAVQTRPLEKTVSRKSKHSINNVSSVPNGGLLAWLQVLGAFFLFFNSWGIVNSFGSYQTYYESDLLKDSNPSAISWIGSVQAYLLMLVGALTGPIYDAGYFRHLLVIGSFLVVFGQMMLSLCTAYWQVLLAQAFCIGAGTGCLFVPSVAILSTYFTTRLATATGIAAAGSSIGGVIYPILLHRLIGPIGFPWTARIIGFIALATLLVPNLCMKVRVLPASRRKMLDLPAFKEPPYVLFIFGAMVVFMGLYTPFFYIQLYALDRSITSENLAFYMLSIMNASSTFGRIFPNMLADRIGRFNTIAPCALLSGVLILCLIAVKNLGGLVVFCVLYGFFSGTFVSLPPPILVLLSPDRSKIGTRMGQAFSCIAIGILVGTPIGGAIQSKHGFTALWLFGGIVTIGGSMSVVAARILHPSAGSLRILVTPGPNCEETHSDGNGGSLVSSHASVQLAFVGPSNTRAHVALYELDVSYEAWCFHDEWGTFPPEARRVALEGLREAVAADMEERFGRDFRALTVQKCVERTTLANDAAEGWLGEVPRRICRLFGQGASTAAVQRPPPYSA
;
A
#
# COMPACT_ATOMS: atom_id res chain seq x y z
N MET A 1 18.52 16.95 -43.73
CA MET A 1 19.50 15.84 -43.79
C MET A 1 20.52 16.22 -44.84
N ARG A 2 21.70 16.70 -44.41
CA ARG A 2 22.24 18.00 -44.87
C ARG A 2 21.26 19.13 -44.44
N ASP A 3 21.62 20.12 -43.61
CA ASP A 3 22.94 20.70 -43.37
C ASP A 3 23.38 20.71 -41.88
N ASP A 4 22.57 20.21 -40.94
CA ASP A 4 22.83 20.25 -39.48
C ASP A 4 23.99 19.36 -38.97
N ILE A 5 24.96 19.01 -39.81
CA ILE A 5 26.11 18.14 -39.47
C ILE A 5 27.43 18.94 -39.38
N GLU A 6 27.57 20.06 -40.09
CA GLU A 6 28.83 20.83 -40.19
C GLU A 6 29.19 21.68 -38.95
N ARG A 7 28.45 21.54 -37.84
CA ARG A 7 28.75 22.23 -36.56
C ARG A 7 29.42 21.35 -35.50
N ALA A 8 29.86 20.15 -35.87
CA ALA A 8 30.58 19.24 -34.97
C ALA A 8 32.12 19.21 -35.17
N GLU A 9 32.64 19.79 -36.26
CA GLU A 9 34.04 19.59 -36.69
C GLU A 9 35.03 20.69 -36.24
N SER A 10 34.71 21.41 -35.16
CA SER A 10 35.65 22.35 -34.52
C SER A 10 35.83 22.04 -33.02
N THR A 11 36.84 21.20 -32.73
CA THR A 11 37.77 21.18 -31.56
C THR A 11 38.30 19.76 -31.28
N MET A 12 38.82 19.05 -32.30
CA MET A 12 39.67 17.86 -32.10
C MET A 12 40.66 17.65 -33.26
N SER A 13 41.85 18.25 -33.17
CA SER A 13 43.13 17.64 -33.62
C SER A 13 44.31 18.58 -33.33
N SER A 14 45.25 18.12 -32.50
CA SER A 14 46.63 18.64 -32.41
C SER A 14 47.41 17.63 -31.56
N THR A 15 48.36 16.91 -32.16
CA THR A 15 48.90 15.67 -31.58
C THR A 15 50.42 15.71 -31.49
N ALA A 16 50.95 14.97 -30.52
CA ALA A 16 52.35 14.52 -30.38
C ALA A 16 53.43 15.55 -30.01
N SER A 17 53.85 15.48 -28.74
CA SER A 17 55.22 15.06 -28.42
C SER A 17 55.26 14.50 -26.99
N ALA A 18 55.89 13.34 -26.78
CA ALA A 18 56.14 12.77 -25.46
C ALA A 18 57.63 12.47 -25.30
N PRO A 19 58.18 12.58 -24.09
CA PRO A 19 59.39 11.87 -23.71
C PRO A 19 59.15 10.88 -22.56
N GLU A 20 59.55 9.65 -22.81
CA GLU A 20 60.34 8.72 -21.97
C GLU A 20 60.18 8.73 -20.43
N THR A 21 59.99 7.52 -19.90
CA THR A 21 60.13 7.17 -18.48
C THR A 21 61.51 6.60 -18.19
N ASP A 22 62.14 7.01 -17.08
CA ASP A 22 63.24 6.27 -16.44
C ASP A 22 63.11 6.40 -14.90
N PRO A 23 63.52 5.42 -14.08
CA PRO A 23 63.21 5.37 -12.65
C PRO A 23 64.35 5.88 -11.74
N GLU A 24 64.20 5.65 -10.43
CA GLU A 24 65.16 5.92 -9.33
C GLU A 24 65.45 7.38 -8.93
N LYS A 25 64.83 7.82 -7.84
CA LYS A 25 65.57 8.13 -6.59
C LYS A 25 64.69 8.14 -5.34
N LYS A 26 65.34 8.21 -4.18
CA LYS A 26 64.85 7.74 -2.87
C LYS A 26 64.53 8.85 -1.86
N ASP A 27 63.53 8.55 -1.04
CA ASP A 27 63.43 8.74 0.42
C ASP A 27 63.67 10.11 1.10
N GLN A 28 62.61 10.54 1.81
CA GLN A 28 62.63 11.21 3.12
C GLN A 28 63.05 12.72 3.17
N PRO A 29 62.75 13.45 4.27
CA PRO A 29 61.45 14.13 4.36
C PRO A 29 61.59 15.64 4.65
N GLN A 30 60.52 16.40 4.41
CA GLN A 30 60.53 17.86 4.62
C GLN A 30 59.50 18.29 5.67
N GLU A 31 59.97 18.83 6.78
CA GLU A 31 59.14 19.45 7.82
C GLU A 31 58.56 20.78 7.31
N LEU A 32 57.29 21.05 7.62
CA LEU A 32 56.70 22.39 7.46
C LEU A 32 56.60 23.07 8.82
N SER A 33 57.09 24.31 8.88
CA SER A 33 57.05 25.17 10.08
C SER A 33 55.66 25.73 10.34
N GLU A 34 55.30 25.87 11.62
CA GLU A 34 53.99 26.37 12.09
C GLU A 34 53.65 27.80 11.59
N THR A 35 54.65 28.57 11.15
CA THR A 35 54.53 29.96 10.71
C THR A 35 53.64 30.18 9.48
N ASP A 36 53.46 29.16 8.62
CA ASP A 36 52.59 29.28 7.43
C ASP A 36 51.08 29.22 7.75
N LEU A 37 50.70 28.80 8.97
CA LEU A 37 49.31 28.54 9.32
C LEU A 37 48.51 29.81 9.67
N GLU A 38 49.16 30.84 10.22
CA GLU A 38 48.48 32.04 10.72
C GLU A 38 48.09 33.03 9.60
N ALA A 39 48.83 33.05 8.48
CA ALA A 39 48.58 33.96 7.36
C ALA A 39 47.26 33.67 6.60
N ALA A 40 46.71 32.46 6.72
CA ALA A 40 45.53 32.03 5.97
C ALA A 40 44.17 32.45 6.57
N VAL A 41 44.17 33.04 7.78
CA VAL A 41 42.94 33.18 8.60
C VAL A 41 42.13 34.46 8.31
N GLN A 42 42.75 35.52 7.77
CA GLN A 42 42.15 36.86 7.74
C GLN A 42 41.85 37.46 6.35
N THR A 43 41.15 36.74 5.47
CA THR A 43 40.17 37.38 4.52
C THR A 43 39.22 36.34 3.91
N ARG A 44 38.02 36.20 4.47
CA ARG A 44 36.83 35.73 3.73
C ARG A 44 35.60 36.51 4.20
N PRO A 45 34.85 37.19 3.30
CA PRO A 45 33.58 37.81 3.68
C PRO A 45 32.59 36.78 4.22
N LEU A 46 31.66 37.22 5.07
CA LEU A 46 30.55 36.39 5.56
C LEU A 46 29.59 36.04 4.42
N GLU A 47 29.91 34.97 3.68
CA GLU A 47 28.97 34.33 2.75
C GLU A 47 27.77 33.84 3.57
N LYS A 48 26.64 34.54 3.41
CA LYS A 48 25.39 34.21 4.10
C LYS A 48 25.07 32.75 3.84
N THR A 49 25.04 31.94 4.89
CA THR A 49 24.66 30.52 4.84
C THR A 49 23.19 30.42 4.44
N VAL A 50 22.90 30.53 3.14
CA VAL A 50 21.57 30.31 2.57
C VAL A 50 21.19 28.89 2.94
N SER A 51 20.23 28.76 3.87
CA SER A 51 19.73 27.47 4.33
C SER A 51 19.32 26.62 3.13
N ARG A 52 20.19 25.67 2.77
CA ARG A 52 20.04 24.78 1.61
C ARG A 52 18.85 23.88 1.89
N LYS A 53 17.65 24.37 1.55
CA LYS A 53 16.36 23.69 1.76
C LYS A 53 16.51 22.22 1.43
N SER A 54 16.44 21.38 2.46
CA SER A 54 16.63 19.94 2.33
C SER A 54 15.67 19.42 1.26
N LYS A 55 16.22 18.89 0.15
CA LYS A 55 15.41 18.33 -0.93
C LYS A 55 14.58 17.20 -0.32
N HIS A 56 13.25 17.37 -0.28
CA HIS A 56 12.34 16.37 0.28
C HIS A 56 12.55 15.02 -0.45
N SER A 57 13.25 14.09 0.20
CA SER A 57 13.45 12.75 -0.31
C SER A 57 12.22 11.89 -0.05
N ILE A 58 11.84 11.05 -1.01
CA ILE A 58 10.72 10.08 -0.89
C ILE A 58 10.87 9.18 0.35
N ASN A 59 12.12 8.91 0.76
CA ASN A 59 12.43 8.03 1.89
C ASN A 59 12.35 8.75 3.25
N ASN A 60 12.30 10.08 3.29
CA ASN A 60 12.25 10.84 4.54
C ASN A 60 10.81 10.94 5.08
N VAL A 61 10.37 9.90 5.78
CA VAL A 61 8.99 9.73 6.28
C VAL A 61 8.55 10.84 7.24
N SER A 62 9.43 11.37 8.09
CA SER A 62 9.09 12.45 9.03
C SER A 62 8.78 13.77 8.32
N SER A 63 9.18 13.93 7.05
CA SER A 63 8.82 15.09 6.25
C SER A 63 7.41 15.05 5.65
N VAL A 64 6.61 13.99 5.85
CA VAL A 64 5.30 13.83 5.18
C VAL A 64 4.16 14.49 6.00
N PRO A 65 3.42 15.49 5.45
CA PRO A 65 2.46 16.31 6.21
C PRO A 65 1.36 15.56 6.96
N ASN A 66 0.81 14.48 6.40
CA ASN A 66 -0.33 13.72 6.94
C ASN A 66 -1.61 14.55 7.20
N GLY A 67 -1.68 15.77 6.66
CA GLY A 67 -2.77 16.73 6.87
C GLY A 67 -2.40 18.13 6.38
N GLY A 68 -3.18 19.13 6.81
CA GLY A 68 -3.10 20.51 6.33
C GLY A 68 -3.85 20.74 5.01
N LEU A 69 -4.23 21.99 4.74
CA LEU A 69 -5.09 22.36 3.61
C LEU A 69 -4.55 21.85 2.26
N LEU A 70 -3.25 22.03 1.99
CA LEU A 70 -2.63 21.60 0.74
C LEU A 70 -2.77 20.08 0.50
N ALA A 71 -2.64 19.26 1.55
CA ALA A 71 -2.76 17.81 1.46
C ALA A 71 -4.22 17.39 1.19
N TRP A 72 -5.18 18.00 1.88
CA TRP A 72 -6.61 17.74 1.66
C TRP A 72 -7.10 18.23 0.29
N LEU A 73 -6.52 19.31 -0.26
CA LEU A 73 -6.75 19.70 -1.66
C LEU A 73 -6.29 18.63 -2.66
N GLN A 74 -5.26 17.83 -2.34
CA GLN A 74 -4.87 16.69 -3.19
C GLN A 74 -5.88 15.54 -3.10
N VAL A 75 -6.51 15.34 -1.92
CA VAL A 75 -7.62 14.39 -1.76
C VAL A 75 -8.84 14.84 -2.57
N LEU A 76 -9.15 16.14 -2.58
CA LEU A 76 -10.23 16.71 -3.41
C LEU A 76 -9.94 16.59 -4.92
N GLY A 77 -8.70 16.84 -5.35
CA GLY A 77 -8.28 16.60 -6.72
C GLY A 77 -8.43 15.12 -7.11
N ALA A 78 -7.85 14.22 -6.30
CA ALA A 78 -7.96 12.77 -6.51
C ALA A 78 -9.42 12.29 -6.50
N PHE A 79 -10.29 12.85 -5.65
CA PHE A 79 -11.74 12.57 -5.63
C PHE A 79 -12.39 12.79 -6.99
N PHE A 80 -12.14 13.94 -7.63
CA PHE A 80 -12.70 14.21 -8.96
C PHE A 80 -12.05 13.40 -10.08
N LEU A 81 -10.80 12.95 -9.90
CA LEU A 81 -10.20 11.96 -10.80
C LEU A 81 -10.85 10.57 -10.65
N PHE A 82 -11.17 10.14 -9.43
CA PHE A 82 -11.92 8.90 -9.18
C PHE A 82 -13.36 8.99 -9.72
N PHE A 83 -14.04 10.11 -9.51
CA PHE A 83 -15.37 10.43 -10.05
C PHE A 83 -15.43 10.25 -11.57
N ASN A 84 -14.40 10.71 -12.28
CA ASN A 84 -14.33 10.65 -13.75
C ASN A 84 -13.59 9.44 -14.32
N SER A 85 -13.08 8.54 -13.48
CA SER A 85 -12.48 7.27 -13.92
C SER A 85 -13.36 6.10 -13.51
N TRP A 86 -13.15 5.60 -12.29
CA TRP A 86 -13.96 4.53 -11.72
C TRP A 86 -15.44 4.89 -11.59
N GLY A 87 -15.82 6.18 -11.48
CA GLY A 87 -17.23 6.57 -11.44
C GLY A 87 -17.98 6.33 -12.76
N ILE A 88 -17.33 6.54 -13.91
CA ILE A 88 -17.93 6.21 -15.23
C ILE A 88 -18.02 4.68 -15.37
N VAL A 89 -16.98 3.94 -14.98
CA VAL A 89 -16.97 2.46 -14.98
C VAL A 89 -18.05 1.87 -14.05
N ASN A 90 -18.20 2.39 -12.82
CA ASN A 90 -19.23 2.00 -11.85
C ASN A 90 -20.67 2.31 -12.33
N SER A 91 -20.82 3.07 -13.42
CA SER A 91 -22.11 3.40 -14.04
C SER A 91 -22.47 2.48 -15.20
N PHE A 92 -21.57 1.56 -15.59
CA PHE A 92 -21.71 0.80 -16.83
C PHE A 92 -22.97 -0.09 -16.89
N GLY A 93 -23.51 -0.60 -15.79
CA GLY A 93 -24.76 -1.37 -15.80
C GLY A 93 -25.96 -0.62 -16.40
N SER A 94 -25.98 0.72 -16.31
CA SER A 94 -27.03 1.54 -16.93
C SER A 94 -26.78 1.82 -18.41
N TYR A 95 -25.51 1.87 -18.83
CA TYR A 95 -25.15 1.85 -20.25
C TYR A 95 -25.48 0.48 -20.87
N GLN A 96 -25.09 -0.64 -20.24
CA GLN A 96 -25.45 -2.00 -20.63
C GLN A 96 -26.96 -2.14 -20.82
N THR A 97 -27.76 -1.72 -19.83
CA THR A 97 -29.23 -1.80 -19.90
C THR A 97 -29.80 -0.97 -21.05
N TYR A 98 -29.31 0.27 -21.26
CA TYR A 98 -29.74 1.11 -22.40
C TYR A 98 -29.26 0.59 -23.77
N TYR A 99 -28.11 -0.07 -23.81
CA TYR A 99 -27.58 -0.68 -25.03
C TYR A 99 -28.34 -1.96 -25.41
N GLU A 100 -28.68 -2.82 -24.45
CA GLU A 100 -29.56 -3.98 -24.67
C GLU A 100 -30.99 -3.55 -25.03
N SER A 101 -31.56 -2.58 -24.31
CA SER A 101 -32.94 -2.15 -24.55
C SER A 101 -33.13 -1.33 -25.81
N ASP A 102 -32.18 -0.46 -26.19
CA ASP A 102 -32.41 0.57 -27.21
C ASP A 102 -31.32 0.76 -28.27
N LEU A 103 -30.06 1.02 -27.89
CA LEU A 103 -29.06 1.45 -28.88
C LEU A 103 -28.49 0.30 -29.73
N LEU A 104 -28.38 -0.90 -29.14
CA LEU A 104 -27.65 -2.04 -29.70
C LEU A 104 -28.47 -3.34 -29.59
N LYS A 105 -29.79 -3.26 -29.79
CA LYS A 105 -30.76 -4.37 -29.58
C LYS A 105 -30.36 -5.70 -30.28
N ASP A 106 -29.68 -5.62 -31.42
CA ASP A 106 -29.21 -6.79 -32.19
C ASP A 106 -27.92 -7.44 -31.64
N SER A 107 -27.30 -6.84 -30.62
CA SER A 107 -26.07 -7.32 -29.99
C SER A 107 -26.37 -8.09 -28.70
N ASN A 108 -25.76 -9.27 -28.53
CA ASN A 108 -25.97 -10.06 -27.32
C ASN A 108 -25.35 -9.41 -26.06
N PRO A 109 -25.86 -9.69 -24.84
CA PRO A 109 -25.38 -9.08 -23.60
C PRO A 109 -23.86 -9.22 -23.35
N SER A 110 -23.26 -10.36 -23.71
CA SER A 110 -21.81 -10.58 -23.56
C SER A 110 -21.00 -9.66 -24.47
N ALA A 111 -21.42 -9.48 -25.73
CA ALA A 111 -20.81 -8.54 -26.67
C ALA A 111 -20.86 -7.09 -26.17
N ILE A 112 -22.02 -6.65 -25.67
CA ILE A 112 -22.19 -5.31 -25.10
C ILE A 112 -21.32 -5.13 -23.85
N SER A 113 -21.22 -6.15 -22.98
CA SER A 113 -20.42 -6.09 -21.76
C SER A 113 -18.93 -5.85 -22.02
N TRP A 114 -18.37 -6.38 -23.12
CA TRP A 114 -16.97 -6.12 -23.51
C TRP A 114 -16.64 -4.62 -23.61
N ILE A 115 -17.60 -3.75 -23.93
CA ILE A 115 -17.38 -2.29 -23.98
C ILE A 115 -16.95 -1.80 -22.59
N GLY A 116 -17.69 -2.17 -21.54
CA GLY A 116 -17.38 -1.79 -20.16
C GLY A 116 -16.16 -2.51 -19.59
N SER A 117 -15.96 -3.79 -19.95
CA SER A 117 -14.79 -4.57 -19.51
C SER A 117 -13.49 -4.02 -20.11
N VAL A 118 -13.48 -3.66 -21.39
CA VAL A 118 -12.33 -3.02 -22.06
C VAL A 118 -12.11 -1.60 -21.52
N GLN A 119 -13.16 -0.82 -21.26
CA GLN A 119 -13.03 0.48 -20.60
C GLN A 119 -12.30 0.36 -19.24
N ALA A 120 -12.73 -0.57 -18.39
CA ALA A 120 -12.18 -0.78 -17.06
C ALA A 120 -10.79 -1.45 -17.07
N TYR A 121 -10.54 -2.33 -18.04
CA TYR A 121 -9.22 -2.92 -18.31
C TYR A 121 -8.20 -1.84 -18.70
N LEU A 122 -8.55 -0.97 -19.64
CA LEU A 122 -7.67 0.10 -20.10
C LEU A 122 -7.41 1.15 -19.02
N LEU A 123 -8.38 1.43 -18.14
CA LEU A 123 -8.17 2.26 -16.95
C LEU A 123 -6.98 1.72 -16.11
N MET A 124 -6.97 0.42 -15.78
CA MET A 124 -5.86 -0.18 -15.03
C MET A 124 -4.57 -0.35 -15.85
N LEU A 125 -4.66 -0.82 -17.11
CA LEU A 125 -3.50 -1.08 -17.96
C LEU A 125 -2.78 0.22 -18.35
N VAL A 126 -3.50 1.21 -18.89
CA VAL A 126 -2.93 2.51 -19.26
C VAL A 126 -2.50 3.27 -18.00
N GLY A 127 -3.16 3.06 -16.85
CA GLY A 127 -2.62 3.48 -15.55
C GLY A 127 -1.21 2.94 -15.29
N ALA A 128 -1.03 1.62 -15.35
CA ALA A 128 0.28 0.99 -15.15
C ALA A 128 1.35 1.51 -16.13
N LEU A 129 0.99 1.67 -17.40
CA LEU A 129 1.87 2.17 -18.48
C LEU A 129 2.17 3.67 -18.39
N THR A 130 1.30 4.49 -17.79
CA THR A 130 1.53 5.94 -17.60
C THR A 130 2.27 6.25 -16.30
N GLY A 131 2.41 5.31 -15.37
CA GLY A 131 3.21 5.49 -14.16
C GLY A 131 4.68 5.93 -14.39
N PRO A 132 5.44 5.42 -15.38
CA PRO A 132 6.79 5.91 -15.66
C PRO A 132 6.80 7.35 -16.19
N ILE A 133 5.70 7.77 -16.84
CA ILE A 133 5.49 9.12 -17.37
C ILE A 133 5.16 10.09 -16.22
N TYR A 134 4.34 9.67 -15.24
CA TYR A 134 4.13 10.37 -13.97
C TYR A 134 5.46 10.57 -13.22
N ASP A 135 6.24 9.48 -13.06
CA ASP A 135 7.51 9.49 -12.32
C ASP A 135 8.60 10.31 -13.01
N ALA A 136 8.58 10.40 -14.34
CA ALA A 136 9.44 11.31 -15.11
C ALA A 136 9.00 12.79 -15.07
N GLY A 137 7.98 13.13 -14.27
CA GLY A 137 7.54 14.52 -14.02
C GLY A 137 6.38 15.01 -14.87
N TYR A 138 5.87 14.23 -15.82
CA TYR A 138 4.84 14.65 -16.77
C TYR A 138 3.41 14.64 -16.19
N PHE A 139 3.26 14.73 -14.87
CA PHE A 139 1.98 14.77 -14.14
C PHE A 139 0.92 15.70 -14.77
N ARG A 140 1.30 16.95 -15.08
CA ARG A 140 0.40 17.94 -15.72
C ARG A 140 -0.07 17.48 -17.10
N HIS A 141 0.77 16.81 -17.87
CA HIS A 141 0.42 16.30 -19.20
C HIS A 141 -0.55 15.11 -19.09
N LEU A 142 -0.32 14.20 -18.16
CA LEU A 142 -1.25 13.09 -17.88
C LEU A 142 -2.63 13.58 -17.45
N LEU A 143 -2.70 14.61 -16.59
CA LEU A 143 -3.96 15.26 -16.22
C LEU A 143 -4.67 15.87 -17.43
N VAL A 144 -3.99 16.70 -18.23
CA VAL A 144 -4.60 17.39 -19.37
C VAL A 144 -5.03 16.41 -20.46
N ILE A 145 -4.16 15.48 -20.87
CA ILE A 145 -4.45 14.46 -21.90
C ILE A 145 -5.57 13.52 -21.42
N GLY A 146 -5.48 13.03 -20.18
CA GLY A 146 -6.53 12.17 -19.61
C GLY A 146 -7.89 12.88 -19.52
N SER A 147 -7.89 14.15 -19.11
CA SER A 147 -9.12 14.95 -19.02
C SER A 147 -9.73 15.21 -20.39
N PHE A 148 -8.89 15.55 -21.38
CA PHE A 148 -9.32 15.71 -22.77
C PHE A 148 -9.93 14.41 -23.32
N LEU A 149 -9.25 13.27 -23.17
CA LEU A 149 -9.73 11.99 -23.71
C LEU A 149 -11.05 11.52 -23.07
N VAL A 150 -11.26 11.75 -21.77
CA VAL A 150 -12.54 11.44 -21.10
C VAL A 150 -13.67 12.31 -21.65
N VAL A 151 -13.46 13.64 -21.73
CA VAL A 151 -14.50 14.57 -22.22
C VAL A 151 -14.75 14.35 -23.71
N PHE A 152 -13.71 14.24 -24.53
CA PHE A 152 -13.82 13.99 -25.97
C PHE A 152 -14.49 12.64 -26.26
N GLY A 153 -14.08 11.56 -25.60
CA GLY A 153 -14.71 10.24 -25.75
C GLY A 153 -16.20 10.27 -25.40
N GLN A 154 -16.60 10.98 -24.34
CA GLN A 154 -18.01 11.14 -23.96
C GLN A 154 -18.80 12.03 -24.94
N MET A 155 -18.15 13.06 -25.53
CA MET A 155 -18.75 13.86 -26.60
C MET A 155 -18.91 13.06 -27.90
N MET A 156 -17.94 12.22 -28.27
CA MET A 156 -18.04 11.33 -29.42
C MET A 156 -19.10 10.23 -29.21
N LEU A 157 -19.25 9.73 -27.98
CA LEU A 157 -20.31 8.77 -27.62
C LEU A 157 -21.73 9.32 -27.93
N SER A 158 -21.92 10.64 -27.88
CA SER A 158 -23.18 11.28 -28.27
C SER A 158 -23.53 11.19 -29.76
N LEU A 159 -22.62 10.68 -30.59
CA LEU A 159 -22.77 10.55 -32.04
C LEU A 159 -22.81 9.07 -32.50
N CYS A 160 -22.67 8.12 -31.56
CA CYS A 160 -22.60 6.70 -31.89
C CYS A 160 -23.98 6.09 -32.15
N THR A 161 -24.09 5.36 -33.27
CA THR A 161 -25.28 4.58 -33.66
C THR A 161 -24.96 3.09 -33.88
N ALA A 162 -23.68 2.69 -33.82
CA ALA A 162 -23.24 1.31 -34.04
C ALA A 162 -22.22 0.83 -33.00
N TYR A 163 -22.22 -0.49 -32.73
CA TYR A 163 -21.39 -1.14 -31.71
C TYR A 163 -19.91 -0.71 -31.74
N TRP A 164 -19.28 -0.72 -32.92
CA TRP A 164 -17.86 -0.39 -33.06
C TRP A 164 -17.54 1.08 -32.73
N GLN A 165 -18.50 1.99 -32.93
CA GLN A 165 -18.35 3.41 -32.60
C GLN A 165 -18.40 3.60 -31.09
N VAL A 166 -19.37 2.95 -30.42
CA VAL A 166 -19.47 2.92 -28.95
C VAL A 166 -18.20 2.31 -28.35
N LEU A 167 -17.68 1.21 -28.93
CA LEU A 167 -16.42 0.60 -28.50
C LEU A 167 -15.23 1.57 -28.64
N LEU A 168 -15.12 2.30 -29.75
CA LEU A 168 -14.04 3.28 -29.97
C LEU A 168 -14.14 4.48 -29.01
N ALA A 169 -15.34 5.05 -28.85
CA ALA A 169 -15.58 6.22 -28.02
C ALA A 169 -15.51 5.90 -26.51
N GLN A 170 -16.27 4.90 -26.06
CA GLN A 170 -16.37 4.56 -24.63
C GLN A 170 -15.27 3.62 -24.17
N ALA A 171 -15.04 2.50 -24.87
CA ALA A 171 -14.09 1.51 -24.37
C ALA A 171 -12.64 1.99 -24.56
N PHE A 172 -12.26 2.39 -25.77
CA PHE A 172 -10.89 2.80 -26.06
C PHE A 172 -10.57 4.24 -25.63
N CYS A 173 -11.32 5.25 -26.08
CA CYS A 173 -10.98 6.65 -25.80
C CYS A 173 -11.16 7.03 -24.31
N ILE A 174 -12.34 6.78 -23.72
CA ILE A 174 -12.52 7.00 -22.26
C ILE A 174 -11.66 6.02 -21.45
N GLY A 175 -11.49 4.75 -21.86
CA GLY A 175 -10.60 3.80 -21.16
C GLY A 175 -9.15 4.29 -21.06
N ALA A 176 -8.56 4.75 -22.18
CA ALA A 176 -7.23 5.33 -22.18
C ALA A 176 -7.15 6.65 -21.40
N GLY A 177 -8.14 7.53 -21.54
CA GLY A 177 -8.22 8.79 -20.79
C GLY A 177 -8.27 8.59 -19.28
N THR A 178 -9.17 7.70 -18.82
CA THR A 178 -9.30 7.36 -17.39
C THR A 178 -8.06 6.68 -16.84
N GLY A 179 -7.34 5.86 -17.63
CA GLY A 179 -6.06 5.30 -17.23
C GLY A 179 -4.96 6.35 -17.04
N CYS A 180 -4.89 7.35 -17.92
CA CYS A 180 -3.99 8.50 -17.74
C CYS A 180 -4.26 9.28 -16.44
N LEU A 181 -5.51 9.28 -15.95
CA LEU A 181 -5.91 9.95 -14.70
C LEU A 181 -5.73 9.09 -13.44
N PHE A 182 -5.76 7.75 -13.56
CA PHE A 182 -5.80 6.85 -12.40
C PHE A 182 -4.50 6.83 -11.58
N VAL A 183 -3.32 6.74 -12.21
CA VAL A 183 -2.06 6.81 -11.44
C VAL A 183 -1.84 8.19 -10.81
N PRO A 184 -2.08 9.33 -11.49
CA PRO A 184 -2.10 10.65 -10.85
C PRO A 184 -2.97 10.75 -9.59
N SER A 185 -4.15 10.11 -9.55
CA SER A 185 -5.04 10.18 -8.37
C SER A 185 -4.51 9.37 -7.17
N VAL A 186 -3.89 8.23 -7.42
CA VAL A 186 -3.36 7.34 -6.37
C VAL A 186 -1.97 7.76 -5.90
N ALA A 187 -1.04 7.99 -6.84
CA ALA A 187 0.37 8.19 -6.52
C ALA A 187 0.61 9.47 -5.70
N ILE A 188 -0.14 10.55 -5.99
CA ILE A 188 0.04 11.82 -5.28
C ILE A 188 -0.25 11.70 -3.77
N LEU A 189 -1.27 10.93 -3.39
CA LEU A 189 -1.69 10.77 -1.99
C LEU A 189 -0.58 10.15 -1.13
N SER A 190 0.20 9.21 -1.70
CA SER A 190 1.35 8.58 -1.04
C SER A 190 2.49 9.55 -0.70
N THR A 191 2.53 10.74 -1.33
CA THR A 191 3.54 11.79 -1.07
C THR A 191 3.12 12.81 0.00
N TYR A 192 1.82 12.83 0.34
CA TYR A 192 1.21 13.73 1.34
C TYR A 192 0.74 12.99 2.61
N PHE A 193 0.47 11.69 2.54
CA PHE A 193 0.00 10.86 3.66
C PHE A 193 0.79 9.54 3.79
N THR A 194 1.03 9.13 5.04
CA THR A 194 1.64 7.84 5.40
C THR A 194 0.85 7.10 6.47
N THR A 195 0.51 7.76 7.59
CA THR A 195 -0.24 7.16 8.71
C THR A 195 -1.75 7.23 8.52
N ARG A 196 -2.24 8.15 7.68
CA ARG A 196 -3.66 8.29 7.28
C ARG A 196 -3.88 7.93 5.82
N LEU A 197 -3.04 7.06 5.24
CA LEU A 197 -3.02 6.81 3.80
C LEU A 197 -4.25 6.02 3.33
N ALA A 198 -4.75 5.04 4.10
CA ALA A 198 -5.99 4.36 3.70
C ALA A 198 -7.18 5.33 3.83
N THR A 199 -7.25 6.12 4.90
CA THR A 199 -8.25 7.18 5.11
C THR A 199 -8.31 8.16 3.92
N ALA A 200 -7.15 8.73 3.52
CA ALA A 200 -7.08 9.65 2.40
C ALA A 200 -7.43 8.98 1.05
N THR A 201 -7.01 7.73 0.84
CA THR A 201 -7.35 6.97 -0.37
C THR A 201 -8.82 6.62 -0.42
N GLY A 202 -9.45 6.26 0.71
CA GLY A 202 -10.87 5.94 0.82
C GLY A 202 -11.77 7.14 0.55
N ILE A 203 -11.41 8.31 1.10
CA ILE A 203 -12.11 9.58 0.82
C ILE A 203 -11.97 9.95 -0.66
N ALA A 204 -10.78 9.82 -1.27
CA ALA A 204 -10.64 10.04 -2.71
C ALA A 204 -11.44 9.02 -3.55
N ALA A 205 -11.37 7.74 -3.21
CA ALA A 205 -12.10 6.67 -3.91
C ALA A 205 -13.62 6.84 -3.80
N ALA A 206 -14.15 7.45 -2.73
CA ALA A 206 -15.57 7.77 -2.58
C ALA A 206 -16.10 8.66 -3.72
N GLY A 207 -15.25 9.44 -4.39
CA GLY A 207 -15.62 10.17 -5.61
C GLY A 207 -16.14 9.26 -6.72
N SER A 208 -15.57 8.06 -6.88
CA SER A 208 -16.07 7.07 -7.85
C SER A 208 -17.40 6.42 -7.45
N SER A 209 -17.73 6.40 -6.15
CA SER A 209 -19.09 6.02 -5.73
C SER A 209 -20.09 7.10 -6.13
N ILE A 210 -19.79 8.36 -5.84
CA ILE A 210 -20.71 9.47 -6.10
C ILE A 210 -20.88 9.72 -7.61
N GLY A 211 -19.84 9.52 -8.42
CA GLY A 211 -19.97 9.46 -9.88
C GLY A 211 -20.89 8.32 -10.34
N GLY A 212 -20.73 7.13 -9.75
CA GLY A 212 -21.62 5.98 -9.93
C GLY A 212 -23.04 6.13 -9.36
N VAL A 213 -23.35 7.20 -8.63
CA VAL A 213 -24.72 7.61 -8.29
C VAL A 213 -25.24 8.60 -9.33
N ILE A 214 -24.45 9.62 -9.67
CA ILE A 214 -24.89 10.73 -10.51
C ILE A 214 -25.11 10.30 -11.97
N TYR A 215 -24.17 9.57 -12.58
CA TYR A 215 -24.26 9.23 -14.00
C TYR A 215 -25.42 8.26 -14.35
N PRO A 216 -25.72 7.20 -13.57
CA PRO A 216 -26.92 6.37 -13.81
C PRO A 216 -28.23 7.14 -13.69
N ILE A 217 -28.33 8.06 -12.72
CA ILE A 217 -29.53 8.90 -12.55
C ILE A 217 -29.69 9.86 -13.73
N LEU A 218 -28.61 10.45 -14.23
CA LEU A 218 -28.63 11.29 -15.43
C LEU A 218 -29.08 10.50 -16.66
N LEU A 219 -28.54 9.30 -16.89
CA LEU A 219 -28.98 8.41 -17.97
C LEU A 219 -30.50 8.16 -17.89
N HIS A 220 -30.97 7.60 -16.76
CA HIS A 220 -32.37 7.26 -16.58
C HIS A 220 -33.32 8.47 -16.69
N ARG A 221 -32.95 9.64 -16.16
CA ARG A 221 -33.84 10.82 -16.14
C ARG A 221 -33.80 11.70 -17.39
N LEU A 222 -32.75 11.63 -18.21
CA LEU A 222 -32.56 12.53 -19.35
C LEU A 222 -32.73 11.84 -20.72
N ILE A 223 -32.51 10.52 -20.82
CA ILE A 223 -32.67 9.81 -22.10
C ILE A 223 -34.09 9.95 -22.66
N GLY A 224 -35.12 9.87 -21.82
CA GLY A 224 -36.51 10.08 -22.25
C GLY A 224 -36.79 11.51 -22.75
N PRO A 225 -36.59 12.56 -21.92
CA PRO A 225 -36.94 13.93 -22.31
C PRO A 225 -36.07 14.59 -23.40
N ILE A 226 -34.79 14.25 -23.51
CA ILE A 226 -33.84 14.93 -24.42
C ILE A 226 -32.95 13.99 -25.25
N GLY A 227 -33.15 12.67 -25.14
CA GLY A 227 -32.40 11.66 -25.89
C GLY A 227 -31.02 11.35 -25.31
N PHE A 228 -30.49 10.18 -25.68
CA PHE A 228 -29.14 9.75 -25.33
C PHE A 228 -28.03 10.72 -25.81
N PRO A 229 -28.07 11.30 -27.04
CA PRO A 229 -27.05 12.25 -27.48
C PRO A 229 -26.84 13.45 -26.55
N TRP A 230 -27.91 14.14 -26.13
CA TRP A 230 -27.78 15.26 -25.20
C TRP A 230 -27.43 14.81 -23.79
N THR A 231 -27.94 13.66 -23.35
CA THR A 231 -27.59 13.08 -22.05
C THR A 231 -26.09 12.77 -21.96
N ALA A 232 -25.51 12.16 -23.00
CA ALA A 232 -24.08 11.90 -23.09
C ALA A 232 -23.25 13.20 -23.04
N ARG A 233 -23.67 14.26 -23.76
CA ARG A 233 -23.02 15.58 -23.73
C ARG A 233 -23.07 16.23 -22.34
N ILE A 234 -24.20 16.14 -21.64
CA ILE A 234 -24.35 16.64 -20.26
C ILE A 234 -23.38 15.91 -19.32
N ILE A 235 -23.26 14.58 -19.42
CA ILE A 235 -22.24 13.81 -18.69
C ILE A 235 -20.82 14.29 -19.04
N GLY A 236 -20.54 14.58 -20.32
CA GLY A 236 -19.27 15.14 -20.77
C GLY A 236 -18.97 16.55 -20.22
N PHE A 237 -19.97 17.42 -20.11
CA PHE A 237 -19.83 18.75 -19.49
C PHE A 237 -19.64 18.68 -17.98
N ILE A 238 -20.31 17.75 -17.29
CA ILE A 238 -20.10 17.47 -15.86
C ILE A 238 -18.69 16.93 -15.62
N ALA A 239 -18.23 16.01 -16.49
CA ALA A 239 -16.86 15.52 -16.46
C ALA A 239 -15.85 16.68 -16.66
N LEU A 240 -16.05 17.53 -17.66
CA LEU A 240 -15.21 18.72 -17.89
C LEU A 240 -15.15 19.63 -16.67
N ALA A 241 -16.30 20.03 -16.12
CA ALA A 241 -16.39 20.93 -14.97
C ALA A 241 -15.71 20.35 -13.71
N THR A 242 -15.89 19.05 -13.46
CA THR A 242 -15.26 18.37 -12.31
C THR A 242 -13.77 18.09 -12.53
N LEU A 243 -13.32 17.86 -13.77
CA LEU A 243 -11.90 17.67 -14.12
C LEU A 243 -11.09 18.98 -14.14
N LEU A 244 -11.72 20.15 -14.26
CA LEU A 244 -11.03 21.42 -14.05
C LEU A 244 -10.43 21.53 -12.64
N VAL A 245 -11.13 21.01 -11.62
CA VAL A 245 -10.68 21.06 -10.21
C VAL A 245 -9.29 20.42 -10.03
N PRO A 246 -9.03 19.14 -10.37
CA PRO A 246 -7.70 18.54 -10.23
C PRO A 246 -6.62 19.21 -11.09
N ASN A 247 -6.96 19.66 -12.31
CA ASN A 247 -6.01 20.38 -13.17
C ASN A 247 -5.52 21.70 -12.53
N LEU A 248 -6.39 22.39 -11.78
CA LEU A 248 -6.06 23.64 -11.08
C LEU A 248 -5.41 23.42 -9.71
N CYS A 249 -5.93 22.49 -8.89
CA CYS A 249 -5.54 22.37 -7.47
C CYS A 249 -4.39 21.40 -7.18
N MET A 250 -4.09 20.44 -8.08
CA MET A 250 -3.13 19.39 -7.77
C MET A 250 -1.68 19.81 -8.00
N LYS A 251 -0.81 19.46 -7.05
CA LYS A 251 0.60 19.86 -7.00
C LYS A 251 1.49 18.71 -6.56
N VAL A 252 2.30 18.22 -7.51
CA VAL A 252 3.38 17.26 -7.22
C VAL A 252 4.30 17.82 -6.14
N ARG A 253 4.58 17.01 -5.12
CA ARG A 253 5.40 17.40 -3.97
C ARG A 253 6.84 16.92 -4.06
N VAL A 254 7.03 15.70 -4.55
CA VAL A 254 8.32 15.02 -4.68
C VAL A 254 8.28 14.19 -5.97
N LEU A 255 9.38 14.19 -6.73
CA LEU A 255 9.60 13.28 -7.85
C LEU A 255 10.60 12.19 -7.44
N PRO A 256 10.53 10.98 -8.04
CA PRO A 256 11.55 9.96 -7.87
C PRO A 256 12.96 10.46 -8.18
N ALA A 257 13.93 10.06 -7.36
CA ALA A 257 15.33 10.46 -7.51
C ALA A 257 16.04 9.80 -8.71
N SER A 258 15.42 8.78 -9.32
CA SER A 258 15.95 8.05 -10.47
C SER A 258 14.80 7.54 -11.36
N ARG A 259 15.11 7.27 -12.64
CA ARG A 259 14.16 6.75 -13.61
C ARG A 259 13.81 5.29 -13.26
N ARG A 260 12.55 5.01 -12.91
CA ARG A 260 12.13 3.67 -12.46
C ARG A 260 12.33 2.58 -13.52
N LYS A 261 12.64 1.36 -13.10
CA LYS A 261 12.51 0.16 -13.95
C LYS A 261 11.03 -0.14 -14.21
N MET A 262 10.69 -0.59 -15.43
CA MET A 262 9.30 -0.84 -15.82
C MET A 262 8.67 -2.03 -15.09
N LEU A 263 9.48 -3.02 -14.71
CA LEU A 263 9.09 -4.21 -13.95
C LEU A 263 10.07 -4.44 -12.79
N ASP A 264 9.57 -4.96 -11.67
CA ASP A 264 10.35 -5.45 -10.53
C ASP A 264 10.06 -6.95 -10.40
N LEU A 265 10.70 -7.72 -11.29
CA LEU A 265 10.53 -9.19 -11.37
C LEU A 265 10.77 -9.93 -10.03
N PRO A 266 11.69 -9.51 -9.14
CA PRO A 266 11.82 -10.11 -7.81
C PRO A 266 10.54 -10.09 -6.97
N ALA A 267 9.64 -9.12 -7.16
CA ALA A 267 8.36 -9.08 -6.44
C ALA A 267 7.49 -10.32 -6.72
N PHE A 268 7.58 -10.91 -7.92
CA PHE A 268 6.89 -12.15 -8.26
C PHE A 268 7.51 -13.40 -7.62
N LYS A 269 8.57 -13.25 -6.81
CA LYS A 269 9.10 -14.29 -5.91
C LYS A 269 8.64 -14.12 -4.46
N GLU A 270 7.91 -13.05 -4.12
CA GLU A 270 7.40 -12.77 -2.77
C GLU A 270 5.98 -13.35 -2.64
N PRO A 271 5.75 -14.45 -1.89
CA PRO A 271 4.43 -15.10 -1.84
C PRO A 271 3.26 -14.20 -1.44
N PRO A 272 3.39 -13.26 -0.47
CA PRO A 272 2.30 -12.35 -0.12
C PRO A 272 1.91 -11.39 -1.25
N TYR A 273 2.86 -11.02 -2.11
CA TYR A 273 2.64 -10.14 -3.25
C TYR A 273 1.94 -10.88 -4.39
N VAL A 274 2.41 -12.08 -4.72
CA VAL A 274 1.80 -12.94 -5.76
C VAL A 274 0.38 -13.35 -5.38
N LEU A 275 0.16 -13.83 -4.16
CA LEU A 275 -1.17 -14.23 -3.67
C LEU A 275 -2.13 -13.03 -3.59
N PHE A 276 -1.64 -11.84 -3.20
CA PHE A 276 -2.50 -10.66 -3.21
C PHE A 276 -2.93 -10.28 -4.63
N ILE A 277 -2.02 -10.32 -5.62
CA ILE A 277 -2.35 -10.01 -7.02
C ILE A 277 -3.30 -11.05 -7.61
N PHE A 278 -3.01 -12.34 -7.43
CA PHE A 278 -3.86 -13.41 -7.94
C PHE A 278 -5.25 -13.38 -7.28
N GLY A 279 -5.29 -13.28 -5.95
CA GLY A 279 -6.54 -13.14 -5.20
C GLY A 279 -7.33 -11.90 -5.61
N ALA A 280 -6.68 -10.75 -5.82
CA ALA A 280 -7.34 -9.54 -6.29
C ALA A 280 -7.86 -9.68 -7.73
N MET A 281 -7.09 -10.24 -8.66
CA MET A 281 -7.53 -10.53 -10.03
C MET A 281 -8.79 -11.41 -10.02
N VAL A 282 -8.79 -12.48 -9.22
CA VAL A 282 -9.92 -13.40 -9.10
C VAL A 282 -11.12 -12.74 -8.42
N VAL A 283 -10.95 -11.96 -7.34
CA VAL A 283 -12.06 -11.17 -6.75
C VAL A 283 -12.64 -10.21 -7.78
N PHE A 284 -11.81 -9.44 -8.49
CA PHE A 284 -12.28 -8.46 -9.46
C PHE A 284 -13.02 -9.08 -10.66
N MET A 285 -12.74 -10.34 -11.00
CA MET A 285 -13.49 -11.12 -11.98
C MET A 285 -14.94 -11.40 -11.55
N GLY A 286 -15.18 -11.68 -10.27
CA GLY A 286 -16.52 -11.88 -9.72
C GLY A 286 -17.24 -10.59 -9.31
N LEU A 287 -16.51 -9.62 -8.76
CA LEU A 287 -17.04 -8.46 -8.04
C LEU A 287 -17.79 -7.45 -8.93
N TYR A 288 -17.49 -7.34 -10.21
CA TYR A 288 -18.27 -6.45 -11.09
C TYR A 288 -19.59 -7.06 -11.58
N THR A 289 -19.85 -8.34 -11.30
CA THR A 289 -21.06 -9.04 -11.78
C THR A 289 -22.37 -8.37 -11.30
N PRO A 290 -22.55 -8.00 -10.01
CA PRO A 290 -23.75 -7.27 -9.59
C PRO A 290 -23.81 -5.84 -10.17
N PHE A 291 -22.68 -5.14 -10.26
CA PHE A 291 -22.64 -3.77 -10.81
C PHE A 291 -23.12 -3.68 -12.27
N PHE A 292 -22.93 -4.74 -13.05
CA PHE A 292 -23.37 -4.79 -14.45
C PHE A 292 -24.82 -5.29 -14.55
N TYR A 293 -25.20 -6.33 -13.80
CA TYR A 293 -26.44 -7.09 -14.06
C TYR A 293 -27.58 -6.89 -13.04
N ILE A 294 -27.41 -6.12 -11.95
CA ILE A 294 -28.47 -5.95 -10.93
C ILE A 294 -29.72 -5.22 -11.44
N GLN A 295 -29.56 -4.26 -12.36
CA GLN A 295 -30.68 -3.53 -12.97
C GLN A 295 -31.47 -4.45 -13.91
N LEU A 296 -30.77 -5.17 -14.78
CA LEU A 296 -31.36 -6.16 -15.68
C LEU A 296 -32.09 -7.28 -14.93
N TYR A 297 -31.52 -7.79 -13.83
CA TYR A 297 -32.18 -8.79 -12.96
C TYR A 297 -33.47 -8.28 -12.31
N ALA A 298 -33.49 -7.02 -11.90
CA ALA A 298 -34.66 -6.39 -11.29
C ALA A 298 -35.82 -6.23 -12.30
N LEU A 299 -35.49 -5.95 -13.56
CA LEU A 299 -36.42 -5.85 -14.69
C LEU A 299 -36.90 -7.25 -15.17
N ASP A 300 -35.98 -8.16 -15.53
CA ASP A 300 -36.25 -9.54 -15.99
C ASP A 300 -37.20 -10.30 -15.06
N ARG A 301 -37.07 -10.09 -13.75
CA ARG A 301 -37.86 -10.77 -12.73
C ARG A 301 -39.03 -9.95 -12.19
N SER A 302 -39.29 -8.76 -12.73
CA SER A 302 -40.36 -7.86 -12.30
C SER A 302 -40.40 -7.66 -10.77
N ILE A 303 -39.22 -7.64 -10.12
CA ILE A 303 -39.10 -7.58 -8.66
C ILE A 303 -39.51 -6.19 -8.12
N THR A 304 -39.53 -5.19 -9.00
CA THR A 304 -39.87 -3.81 -8.69
C THR A 304 -40.34 -3.06 -9.95
N SER A 305 -40.90 -1.87 -9.78
CA SER A 305 -41.25 -0.99 -10.91
C SER A 305 -40.00 -0.56 -11.69
N GLU A 306 -40.12 -0.41 -13.01
CA GLU A 306 -39.00 -0.06 -13.91
C GLU A 306 -38.17 1.12 -13.41
N ASN A 307 -38.83 2.22 -13.05
CA ASN A 307 -38.20 3.41 -12.45
C ASN A 307 -37.29 3.04 -11.26
N LEU A 308 -37.76 2.20 -10.33
CA LEU A 308 -37.00 1.81 -9.14
C LEU A 308 -35.92 0.76 -9.46
N ALA A 309 -36.10 -0.06 -10.50
CA ALA A 309 -35.05 -0.96 -11.00
C ALA A 309 -33.83 -0.16 -11.49
N PHE A 310 -34.04 0.94 -12.22
CA PHE A 310 -32.94 1.83 -12.63
C PHE A 310 -32.21 2.46 -11.44
N TYR A 311 -32.88 2.72 -10.31
CA TYR A 311 -32.21 3.22 -9.10
C TYR A 311 -31.37 2.17 -8.34
N MET A 312 -31.47 0.86 -8.62
CA MET A 312 -30.73 -0.19 -7.86
C MET A 312 -29.20 0.00 -7.90
N LEU A 313 -28.63 0.27 -9.08
CA LEU A 313 -27.19 0.56 -9.22
C LEU A 313 -26.80 1.85 -8.48
N SER A 314 -27.69 2.83 -8.45
CA SER A 314 -27.48 4.10 -7.74
C SER A 314 -27.49 3.90 -6.22
N ILE A 315 -28.41 3.09 -5.69
CA ILE A 315 -28.46 2.71 -4.26
C ILE A 315 -27.18 1.96 -3.85
N MET A 316 -26.72 1.05 -4.70
CA MET A 316 -25.51 0.25 -4.47
C MET A 316 -24.22 1.09 -4.54
N ASN A 317 -24.12 2.04 -5.47
CA ASN A 317 -23.02 2.99 -5.48
C ASN A 317 -23.08 3.97 -4.28
N ALA A 318 -24.28 4.39 -3.87
CA ALA A 318 -24.46 5.28 -2.72
C ALA A 318 -23.96 4.62 -1.41
N SER A 319 -24.36 3.38 -1.11
CA SER A 319 -23.84 2.63 0.05
C SER A 319 -22.34 2.36 -0.04
N SER A 320 -21.82 2.15 -1.26
CA SER A 320 -20.39 2.01 -1.52
C SER A 320 -19.57 3.25 -1.16
N THR A 321 -20.18 4.44 -1.15
CA THR A 321 -19.51 5.67 -0.65
C THR A 321 -19.05 5.50 0.80
N PHE A 322 -19.94 4.99 1.66
CA PHE A 322 -19.64 4.72 3.07
C PHE A 322 -18.69 3.53 3.23
N GLY A 323 -18.82 2.51 2.38
CA GLY A 323 -17.89 1.39 2.26
C GLY A 323 -16.46 1.76 1.85
N ARG A 324 -16.30 2.84 1.08
CA ARG A 324 -14.99 3.40 0.73
C ARG A 324 -14.42 4.27 1.85
N ILE A 325 -15.25 4.83 2.74
CA ILE A 325 -14.79 5.72 3.83
C ILE A 325 -14.54 4.95 5.14
N PHE A 326 -15.56 4.41 5.81
CA PHE A 326 -15.43 3.91 7.18
C PHE A 326 -14.48 2.69 7.31
N PRO A 327 -14.55 1.66 6.44
CA PRO A 327 -13.60 0.56 6.45
C PRO A 327 -12.15 1.03 6.19
N ASN A 328 -11.94 2.02 5.31
CA ASN A 328 -10.58 2.54 5.06
C ASN A 328 -10.02 3.33 6.25
N MET A 329 -10.87 4.07 6.97
CA MET A 329 -10.49 4.69 8.26
C MET A 329 -10.16 3.65 9.33
N LEU A 330 -10.86 2.51 9.33
CA LEU A 330 -10.57 1.38 10.22
C LEU A 330 -9.29 0.64 9.79
N ALA A 331 -8.98 0.58 8.49
CA ALA A 331 -7.79 -0.09 7.95
C ALA A 331 -6.45 0.55 8.36
N ASP A 332 -6.41 1.87 8.56
CA ASP A 332 -5.26 2.54 9.18
C ASP A 332 -5.12 2.20 10.68
N ARG A 333 -6.17 1.66 11.34
CA ARG A 333 -6.22 1.30 12.78
C ARG A 333 -6.21 -0.20 13.11
N ILE A 334 -6.56 -1.10 12.18
CA ILE A 334 -6.54 -2.56 12.41
C ILE A 334 -5.67 -3.32 11.40
N GLY A 335 -5.12 -2.63 10.40
CA GLY A 335 -4.35 -3.22 9.32
C GLY A 335 -5.17 -3.42 8.04
N ARG A 336 -4.54 -3.11 6.91
CA ARG A 336 -5.17 -3.07 5.57
C ARG A 336 -5.71 -4.44 5.13
N PHE A 337 -4.89 -5.49 5.27
CA PHE A 337 -5.32 -6.86 5.00
C PHE A 337 -6.44 -7.36 5.94
N ASN A 338 -6.37 -7.04 7.24
CA ASN A 338 -7.40 -7.41 8.22
C ASN A 338 -8.77 -6.79 7.91
N THR A 339 -8.80 -5.71 7.11
CA THR A 339 -10.04 -5.06 6.69
C THR A 339 -10.52 -5.56 5.33
N ILE A 340 -9.63 -5.69 4.33
CA ILE A 340 -10.05 -6.06 2.98
C ILE A 340 -10.58 -7.50 2.91
N ALA A 341 -9.95 -8.44 3.64
CA ALA A 341 -10.26 -9.86 3.56
C ALA A 341 -11.69 -10.23 4.00
N PRO A 342 -12.19 -9.81 5.18
CA PRO A 342 -13.58 -10.06 5.55
C PRO A 342 -14.57 -9.32 4.63
N CYS A 343 -14.25 -8.11 4.15
CA CYS A 343 -15.12 -7.41 3.21
C CYS A 343 -15.23 -8.13 1.85
N ALA A 344 -14.13 -8.73 1.38
CA ALA A 344 -14.11 -9.52 0.14
C ALA A 344 -14.95 -10.80 0.29
N LEU A 345 -14.76 -11.56 1.38
CA LEU A 345 -15.54 -12.75 1.70
C LEU A 345 -17.04 -12.44 1.83
N LEU A 346 -17.41 -11.40 2.59
CA LEU A 346 -18.79 -10.96 2.75
C LEU A 346 -19.41 -10.51 1.42
N SER A 347 -18.65 -9.84 0.55
CA SER A 347 -19.11 -9.50 -0.81
C SER A 347 -19.45 -10.76 -1.60
N GLY A 348 -18.59 -11.78 -1.58
CA GLY A 348 -18.84 -13.05 -2.28
C GLY A 348 -20.05 -13.82 -1.74
N VAL A 349 -20.19 -13.90 -0.41
CA VAL A 349 -21.35 -14.51 0.25
C VAL A 349 -22.65 -13.77 -0.12
N LEU A 350 -22.65 -12.44 -0.14
CA LEU A 350 -23.82 -11.64 -0.51
C LEU A 350 -24.27 -11.88 -1.96
N ILE A 351 -23.35 -12.13 -2.90
CA ILE A 351 -23.72 -12.51 -4.28
C ILE A 351 -24.45 -13.85 -4.29
N LEU A 352 -24.03 -14.83 -3.47
CA LEU A 352 -24.77 -16.10 -3.33
C LEU A 352 -26.16 -15.88 -2.69
N CYS A 353 -26.28 -14.98 -1.71
CA CYS A 353 -27.58 -14.62 -1.13
C CYS A 353 -28.56 -14.02 -2.17
N LEU A 354 -28.07 -13.36 -3.23
CA LEU A 354 -28.92 -12.81 -4.30
C LEU A 354 -29.73 -13.89 -5.04
N ILE A 355 -29.29 -15.15 -5.02
CA ILE A 355 -30.04 -16.30 -5.53
C ILE A 355 -31.39 -16.46 -4.80
N ALA A 356 -31.44 -16.20 -3.48
CA ALA A 356 -32.65 -16.31 -2.67
C ALA A 356 -33.53 -15.05 -2.71
N VAL A 357 -33.01 -13.90 -3.17
CA VAL A 357 -33.76 -12.64 -3.25
C VAL A 357 -34.80 -12.71 -4.38
N LYS A 358 -36.08 -12.54 -4.02
CA LYS A 358 -37.24 -12.51 -4.94
C LYS A 358 -38.20 -11.34 -4.70
N ASN A 359 -37.87 -10.41 -3.79
CA ASN A 359 -38.71 -9.26 -3.45
C ASN A 359 -37.87 -7.98 -3.31
N LEU A 360 -38.53 -6.83 -3.45
CA LEU A 360 -37.91 -5.50 -3.41
C LEU A 360 -37.12 -5.24 -2.12
N GLY A 361 -37.64 -5.63 -0.95
CA GLY A 361 -36.97 -5.41 0.33
C GLY A 361 -35.60 -6.09 0.39
N GLY A 362 -35.55 -7.38 0.03
CA GLY A 362 -34.30 -8.14 -0.07
C GLY A 362 -33.34 -7.60 -1.12
N LEU A 363 -33.86 -7.07 -2.24
CA LEU A 363 -33.03 -6.48 -3.31
C LEU A 363 -32.38 -5.16 -2.87
N VAL A 364 -33.11 -4.29 -2.17
CA VAL A 364 -32.58 -3.04 -1.61
C VAL A 364 -31.57 -3.34 -0.49
N VAL A 365 -31.87 -4.27 0.41
CA VAL A 365 -30.94 -4.69 1.47
C VAL A 365 -29.66 -5.28 0.88
N PHE A 366 -29.76 -6.11 -0.16
CA PHE A 366 -28.58 -6.58 -0.91
C PHE A 366 -27.77 -5.40 -1.46
N CYS A 367 -28.39 -4.45 -2.18
CA CYS A 367 -27.67 -3.30 -2.76
C CYS A 367 -26.95 -2.47 -1.68
N VAL A 368 -27.60 -2.25 -0.53
CA VAL A 368 -27.00 -1.51 0.59
C VAL A 368 -25.78 -2.25 1.17
N LEU A 369 -25.95 -3.52 1.56
CA LEU A 369 -24.86 -4.31 2.17
C LEU A 369 -23.73 -4.58 1.18
N TYR A 370 -24.06 -5.00 -0.05
CA TYR A 370 -23.08 -5.35 -1.06
C TYR A 370 -22.24 -4.14 -1.49
N GLY A 371 -22.87 -2.99 -1.74
CA GLY A 371 -22.16 -1.76 -2.05
C GLY A 371 -21.16 -1.37 -0.96
N PHE A 372 -21.57 -1.45 0.31
CA PHE A 372 -20.71 -1.18 1.46
C PHE A 372 -19.47 -2.10 1.51
N PHE A 373 -19.65 -3.43 1.46
CA PHE A 373 -18.50 -4.34 1.56
C PHE A 373 -17.62 -4.35 0.30
N SER A 374 -18.19 -4.26 -0.90
CA SER A 374 -17.43 -4.20 -2.16
C SER A 374 -16.66 -2.89 -2.32
N GLY A 375 -17.18 -1.77 -1.79
CA GLY A 375 -16.51 -0.47 -1.78
C GLY A 375 -15.12 -0.50 -1.14
N THR A 376 -14.98 -1.23 -0.03
CA THR A 376 -13.70 -1.51 0.64
C THR A 376 -12.69 -2.17 -0.32
N PHE A 377 -13.16 -3.13 -1.12
CA PHE A 377 -12.28 -3.91 -2.00
C PHE A 377 -11.72 -3.08 -3.16
N VAL A 378 -12.45 -2.09 -3.66
CA VAL A 378 -11.97 -1.22 -4.75
C VAL A 378 -10.98 -0.15 -4.24
N SER A 379 -11.00 0.17 -2.94
CA SER A 379 -10.25 1.29 -2.35
C SER A 379 -8.97 0.91 -1.60
N LEU A 380 -8.91 -0.27 -0.96
CA LEU A 380 -7.72 -0.74 -0.24
C LEU A 380 -6.55 -1.34 -1.07
N PRO A 381 -6.68 -1.80 -2.33
CA PRO A 381 -5.57 -2.41 -3.06
C PRO A 381 -4.33 -1.52 -3.23
N PRO A 382 -4.41 -0.22 -3.59
CA PRO A 382 -3.21 0.60 -3.67
C PRO A 382 -2.50 0.78 -2.30
N PRO A 383 -3.19 1.08 -1.19
CA PRO A 383 -2.60 1.02 0.15
C PRO A 383 -1.97 -0.34 0.54
N ILE A 384 -2.50 -1.47 0.04
CA ILE A 384 -1.89 -2.79 0.26
C ILE A 384 -0.65 -2.99 -0.61
N LEU A 385 -0.66 -2.57 -1.88
CA LEU A 385 0.53 -2.61 -2.74
C LEU A 385 1.66 -1.71 -2.22
N VAL A 386 1.34 -0.59 -1.56
CA VAL A 386 2.29 0.23 -0.80
C VAL A 386 2.83 -0.49 0.45
N LEU A 387 2.04 -1.33 1.11
CA LEU A 387 2.51 -2.17 2.23
C LEU A 387 3.44 -3.28 1.75
N LEU A 388 3.12 -3.90 0.61
CA LEU A 388 3.89 -4.94 -0.09
C LEU A 388 5.09 -4.38 -0.89
N SER A 389 5.50 -3.14 -0.62
CA SER A 389 6.62 -2.47 -1.29
C SER A 389 7.54 -1.82 -0.24
N PRO A 390 8.45 -2.59 0.41
CA PRO A 390 9.34 -2.05 1.45
C PRO A 390 10.23 -0.90 0.94
N ASP A 391 10.71 -1.03 -0.30
CA ASP A 391 11.42 0.01 -1.02
C ASP A 391 10.44 1.00 -1.66
N ARG A 392 10.43 2.23 -1.15
CA ARG A 392 9.55 3.30 -1.64
C ARG A 392 9.82 3.72 -3.08
N SER A 393 11.03 3.50 -3.60
CA SER A 393 11.35 3.80 -5.01
C SER A 393 10.66 2.83 -5.98
N LYS A 394 10.31 1.62 -5.50
CA LYS A 394 9.67 0.57 -6.29
C LYS A 394 8.14 0.56 -6.24
N ILE A 395 7.53 1.35 -5.35
CA ILE A 395 6.05 1.43 -5.20
C ILE A 395 5.37 1.64 -6.55
N GLY A 396 5.85 2.58 -7.38
CA GLY A 396 5.28 2.87 -8.69
C GLY A 396 5.36 1.69 -9.67
N THR A 397 6.48 0.97 -9.68
CA THR A 397 6.69 -0.24 -10.49
C THR A 397 5.79 -1.39 -10.03
N ARG A 398 5.81 -1.69 -8.73
CA ARG A 398 5.02 -2.78 -8.12
C ARG A 398 3.53 -2.55 -8.28
N MET A 399 3.06 -1.33 -7.97
CA MET A 399 1.65 -0.95 -8.16
C MET A 399 1.22 -1.03 -9.62
N GLY A 400 2.07 -0.63 -10.57
CA GLY A 400 1.81 -0.76 -12.00
C GLY A 400 1.65 -2.23 -12.43
N GLN A 401 2.68 -3.05 -12.25
CA GLN A 401 2.65 -4.46 -12.69
C GLN A 401 1.54 -5.27 -11.98
N ALA A 402 1.22 -4.93 -10.73
CA ALA A 402 0.07 -5.50 -10.02
C ALA A 402 -1.28 -5.15 -10.66
N PHE A 403 -1.53 -3.87 -10.97
CA PHE A 403 -2.79 -3.48 -11.62
C PHE A 403 -2.90 -4.02 -13.04
N SER A 404 -1.80 -4.16 -13.79
CA SER A 404 -1.82 -4.85 -15.10
C SER A 404 -2.30 -6.30 -15.01
N CYS A 405 -1.91 -7.04 -13.98
CA CYS A 405 -2.40 -8.41 -13.75
C CYS A 405 -3.86 -8.42 -13.29
N ILE A 406 -4.22 -7.55 -12.34
CA ILE A 406 -5.59 -7.46 -11.80
C ILE A 406 -6.60 -7.09 -12.88
N ALA A 407 -6.22 -6.20 -13.81
CA ALA A 407 -7.02 -5.78 -14.95
C ALA A 407 -7.58 -6.95 -15.78
N ILE A 408 -6.80 -8.05 -15.92
CA ILE A 408 -7.22 -9.24 -16.69
C ILE A 408 -8.50 -9.85 -16.12
N GLY A 409 -8.64 -9.88 -14.78
CA GLY A 409 -9.85 -10.35 -14.12
C GLY A 409 -11.08 -9.52 -14.47
N ILE A 410 -10.93 -8.18 -14.47
CA ILE A 410 -12.01 -7.25 -14.85
C ILE A 410 -12.39 -7.41 -16.33
N LEU A 411 -11.39 -7.58 -17.21
CA LEU A 411 -11.59 -7.75 -18.65
C LEU A 411 -12.45 -8.95 -19.00
N VAL A 412 -12.21 -10.11 -18.36
CA VAL A 412 -12.90 -11.36 -18.70
C VAL A 412 -14.12 -11.65 -17.82
N GLY A 413 -14.20 -11.07 -16.62
CA GLY A 413 -15.23 -11.40 -15.64
C GLY A 413 -16.66 -11.10 -16.10
N THR A 414 -16.94 -9.87 -16.53
CA THR A 414 -18.31 -9.49 -16.91
C THR A 414 -18.79 -10.05 -18.26
N PRO A 415 -17.94 -10.28 -19.29
CA PRO A 415 -18.37 -10.96 -20.51
C PRO A 415 -18.57 -12.47 -20.33
N ILE A 416 -17.76 -13.13 -19.48
CA ILE A 416 -18.03 -14.51 -19.02
C ILE A 416 -19.37 -14.54 -18.28
N GLY A 417 -19.60 -13.59 -17.37
CA GLY A 417 -20.91 -13.40 -16.72
C GLY A 417 -22.05 -13.30 -17.74
N GLY A 418 -21.92 -12.45 -18.76
CA GLY A 418 -22.95 -12.31 -19.80
C GLY A 418 -23.21 -13.61 -20.56
N ALA A 419 -22.16 -14.33 -20.94
CA ALA A 419 -22.29 -15.63 -21.61
C ALA A 419 -22.96 -16.70 -20.73
N ILE A 420 -22.73 -16.66 -19.41
CA ILE A 420 -23.40 -17.52 -18.42
C ILE A 420 -24.87 -17.09 -18.26
N GLN A 421 -25.15 -15.79 -18.13
CA GLN A 421 -26.50 -15.25 -18.00
C GLN A 421 -27.37 -15.64 -19.19
N SER A 422 -26.87 -15.50 -20.41
CA SER A 422 -27.66 -15.76 -21.62
C SER A 422 -27.86 -17.25 -21.93
N LYS A 423 -27.09 -18.16 -21.32
CA LYS A 423 -27.22 -19.62 -21.50
C LYS A 423 -27.86 -20.36 -20.32
N HIS A 424 -27.65 -19.86 -19.10
CA HIS A 424 -27.99 -20.56 -17.85
C HIS A 424 -28.71 -19.66 -16.82
N GLY A 425 -29.00 -18.41 -17.19
CA GLY A 425 -29.78 -17.47 -16.39
C GLY A 425 -29.05 -16.91 -15.15
N PHE A 426 -29.75 -16.01 -14.45
CA PHE A 426 -29.20 -15.27 -13.32
C PHE A 426 -28.74 -16.16 -12.15
N THR A 427 -29.32 -17.34 -11.94
CA THR A 427 -28.84 -18.26 -10.88
C THR A 427 -27.39 -18.70 -11.11
N ALA A 428 -27.05 -19.07 -12.35
CA ALA A 428 -25.68 -19.45 -12.71
C ALA A 428 -24.73 -18.24 -12.67
N LEU A 429 -25.21 -17.05 -13.06
CA LEU A 429 -24.47 -15.79 -12.96
C LEU A 429 -24.05 -15.48 -11.51
N TRP A 430 -24.98 -15.61 -10.55
CA TRP A 430 -24.72 -15.36 -9.15
C TRP A 430 -23.84 -16.45 -8.50
N LEU A 431 -24.00 -17.72 -8.90
CA LEU A 431 -23.08 -18.80 -8.51
C LEU A 431 -21.65 -18.49 -8.98
N PHE A 432 -21.46 -18.12 -10.24
CA PHE A 432 -20.16 -17.71 -10.79
C PHE A 432 -19.58 -16.54 -10.00
N GLY A 433 -20.29 -15.40 -9.93
CA GLY A 433 -19.81 -14.19 -9.26
C GLY A 433 -19.47 -14.41 -7.79
N GLY A 434 -20.29 -15.17 -7.06
CA GLY A 434 -20.10 -15.47 -5.65
C GLY A 434 -18.93 -16.42 -5.38
N ILE A 435 -18.89 -17.57 -6.05
CA ILE A 435 -17.82 -18.59 -5.87
C ILE A 435 -16.46 -18.01 -6.26
N VAL A 436 -16.38 -17.31 -7.40
CA VAL A 436 -15.15 -16.64 -7.86
C VAL A 436 -14.69 -15.58 -6.85
N THR A 437 -15.61 -14.74 -6.36
CA THR A 437 -15.28 -13.75 -5.32
C THR A 437 -14.77 -14.40 -4.03
N ILE A 438 -15.39 -15.48 -3.56
CA ILE A 438 -14.94 -16.21 -2.35
C ILE A 438 -13.56 -16.84 -2.59
N GLY A 439 -13.33 -17.52 -3.72
CA GLY A 439 -12.05 -18.14 -4.04
C GLY A 439 -10.89 -17.14 -4.10
N GLY A 440 -11.10 -16.00 -4.76
CA GLY A 440 -10.12 -14.91 -4.77
C GLY A 440 -9.87 -14.33 -3.37
N SER A 441 -10.93 -14.20 -2.56
CA SER A 441 -10.84 -13.72 -1.18
C SER A 441 -10.03 -14.66 -0.28
N MET A 442 -10.15 -15.98 -0.46
CA MET A 442 -9.32 -16.96 0.25
C MET A 442 -7.84 -16.84 -0.12
N SER A 443 -7.51 -16.48 -1.37
CA SER A 443 -6.13 -16.17 -1.76
C SER A 443 -5.62 -14.86 -1.12
N VAL A 444 -6.49 -13.85 -0.94
CA VAL A 444 -6.15 -12.63 -0.16
C VAL A 444 -5.98 -12.93 1.34
N VAL A 445 -6.72 -13.90 1.90
CA VAL A 445 -6.49 -14.42 3.27
C VAL A 445 -5.15 -15.15 3.36
N ALA A 446 -4.80 -15.99 2.38
CA ALA A 446 -3.49 -16.64 2.32
C ALA A 446 -2.34 -15.61 2.20
N ALA A 447 -2.53 -14.57 1.38
CA ALA A 447 -1.62 -13.43 1.31
C ALA A 447 -1.45 -12.72 2.66
N ARG A 448 -2.54 -12.54 3.42
CA ARG A 448 -2.50 -12.01 4.80
C ARG A 448 -1.74 -12.93 5.75
N ILE A 449 -1.91 -14.25 5.67
CA ILE A 449 -1.25 -15.21 6.57
C ILE A 449 0.26 -15.27 6.29
N LEU A 450 0.65 -15.32 5.02
CA LEU A 450 2.07 -15.35 4.63
C LEU A 450 2.74 -13.97 4.69
N HIS A 451 1.99 -12.87 4.58
CA HIS A 451 2.54 -11.55 4.85
C HIS A 451 2.97 -11.49 6.32
N PRO A 452 4.23 -11.13 6.62
CA PRO A 452 4.61 -10.79 7.98
C PRO A 452 3.80 -9.56 8.42
N SER A 453 2.64 -9.78 9.05
CA SER A 453 2.08 -8.85 10.03
C SER A 453 3.08 -8.82 11.17
N ALA A 454 4.16 -8.10 10.91
CA ALA A 454 5.39 -8.25 11.62
C ALA A 454 5.10 -7.91 13.09
N GLY A 455 5.76 -8.59 14.02
CA GLY A 455 5.27 -8.60 15.40
C GLY A 455 5.79 -9.83 16.11
N SER A 456 7.08 -9.84 16.39
CA SER A 456 7.82 -10.85 17.17
C SER A 456 9.23 -10.30 17.43
N LEU A 457 9.59 -9.91 18.65
CA LEU A 457 11.02 -10.04 19.01
C LEU A 457 11.32 -11.55 19.08
N ARG A 458 12.56 -11.93 18.86
CA ARG A 458 13.14 -13.14 19.44
C ARG A 458 14.33 -12.69 20.29
N ILE A 459 14.46 -13.22 21.51
CA ILE A 459 15.71 -13.14 22.25
C ILE A 459 16.49 -14.38 21.85
N LEU A 460 17.80 -14.24 21.75
CA LEU A 460 18.73 -15.35 21.87
C LEU A 460 19.56 -15.07 23.12
N VAL A 461 19.42 -15.91 24.14
CA VAL A 461 20.29 -15.88 25.32
C VAL A 461 21.32 -16.98 25.11
N THR A 462 22.60 -16.61 25.06
CA THR A 462 23.71 -17.54 24.94
C THR A 462 24.56 -17.45 26.21
N PRO A 463 24.77 -18.56 26.96
CA PRO A 463 25.71 -18.55 28.07
C PRO A 463 27.12 -18.23 27.56
N GLY A 464 27.88 -17.43 28.29
CA GLY A 464 29.29 -17.17 27.97
C GLY A 464 30.16 -18.42 28.21
N PRO A 465 31.34 -18.49 27.59
CA PRO A 465 32.21 -19.67 27.69
C PRO A 465 32.96 -19.78 29.03
N ASN A 466 33.03 -18.70 29.81
CA ASN A 466 33.84 -18.61 31.03
C ASN A 466 32.96 -18.33 32.26
N CYS A 467 33.09 -19.17 33.29
CA CYS A 467 32.64 -18.91 34.65
C CYS A 467 33.88 -18.88 35.55
N GLU A 468 33.97 -17.91 36.46
CA GLU A 468 35.06 -17.83 37.44
C GLU A 468 34.47 -18.03 38.85
N GLU A 469 34.97 -19.04 39.58
CA GLU A 469 34.66 -19.25 40.99
C GLU A 469 35.30 -18.14 41.82
N THR A 470 34.47 -17.35 42.50
CA THR A 470 34.93 -16.13 43.20
C THR A 470 35.12 -16.33 44.70
N HIS A 471 34.42 -17.28 45.33
CA HIS A 471 34.67 -17.71 46.70
C HIS A 471 34.06 -19.10 46.96
N SER A 472 34.68 -19.89 47.84
CA SER A 472 34.13 -21.17 48.34
C SER A 472 33.95 -21.11 49.86
N ASP A 473 32.73 -21.34 50.35
CA ASP A 473 32.50 -21.54 51.78
C ASP A 473 32.66 -23.02 52.13
N GLY A 474 33.33 -23.28 53.27
CA GLY A 474 33.82 -24.61 53.68
C GLY A 474 32.78 -25.70 53.94
N ASN A 475 31.50 -25.47 53.62
CA ASN A 475 30.40 -26.44 53.65
C ASN A 475 29.96 -26.91 52.24
N GLY A 476 30.74 -26.63 51.19
CA GLY A 476 30.56 -27.25 49.86
C GLY A 476 29.71 -26.47 48.85
N GLY A 477 29.47 -25.18 49.08
CA GLY A 477 28.88 -24.26 48.10
C GLY A 477 29.91 -23.22 47.64
N SER A 478 29.94 -22.92 46.35
CA SER A 478 30.76 -21.85 45.77
C SER A 478 29.92 -20.74 45.16
N LEU A 479 30.42 -19.50 45.31
CA LEU A 479 29.88 -18.31 44.68
C LEU A 479 30.51 -18.17 43.30
N VAL A 480 29.72 -18.48 42.27
CA VAL A 480 30.14 -18.42 40.87
C VAL A 480 29.73 -17.08 40.29
N SER A 481 30.69 -16.34 39.75
CA SER A 481 30.41 -15.20 38.88
C SER A 481 30.29 -15.69 37.44
N SER A 482 29.25 -15.25 36.74
CA SER A 482 28.97 -15.70 35.37
C SER A 482 28.63 -14.52 34.47
N HIS A 483 29.21 -14.52 33.27
CA HIS A 483 28.93 -13.56 32.21
C HIS A 483 27.98 -14.17 31.19
N ALA A 484 26.79 -13.59 31.06
CA ALA A 484 25.81 -14.01 30.06
C ALA A 484 25.70 -12.99 28.92
N SER A 485 26.01 -13.45 27.70
CA SER A 485 25.81 -12.68 26.47
C SER A 485 24.33 -12.68 26.05
N VAL A 486 23.74 -11.49 25.91
CA VAL A 486 22.31 -11.35 25.56
C VAL A 486 22.15 -10.75 24.17
N GLN A 487 21.39 -11.39 23.28
CA GLN A 487 21.06 -10.86 21.96
C GLN A 487 19.54 -10.70 21.75
N LEU A 488 19.13 -9.60 21.13
CA LEU A 488 17.74 -9.13 21.02
C LEU A 488 17.38 -8.80 19.55
N ALA A 489 16.20 -9.21 19.04
CA ALA A 489 15.82 -8.92 17.63
C ALA A 489 14.30 -8.66 17.38
N PHE A 490 13.84 -7.38 17.32
CA PHE A 490 12.42 -6.93 17.59
C PHE A 490 11.57 -6.58 16.34
N VAL A 491 10.75 -7.50 15.82
CA VAL A 491 9.96 -7.35 14.56
C VAL A 491 8.54 -6.77 14.79
N GLY A 492 8.03 -5.94 13.86
CA GLY A 492 6.70 -5.26 13.83
C GLY A 492 6.35 -4.77 12.39
N PRO A 493 5.10 -4.54 11.92
CA PRO A 493 3.84 -4.34 12.66
C PRO A 493 2.59 -5.15 12.20
N SER A 494 1.65 -5.34 13.13
CA SER A 494 0.25 -5.00 12.87
C SER A 494 -0.27 -4.21 14.06
N ASN A 495 -0.60 -2.95 13.81
CA ASN A 495 -0.80 -1.86 14.78
C ASN A 495 0.47 -1.47 15.56
N THR A 496 0.90 -0.22 15.35
CA THR A 496 1.97 0.49 16.09
C THR A 496 3.42 -0.05 16.04
N ARG A 497 4.09 0.22 14.89
CA ARG A 497 5.56 0.54 14.78
C ARG A 497 6.52 -0.66 15.03
N ALA A 498 7.82 -0.50 14.71
CA ALA A 498 8.82 -1.59 14.79
C ALA A 498 10.30 -1.20 14.58
N HIS A 499 11.24 -1.90 15.25
CA HIS A 499 12.69 -1.76 15.15
C HIS A 499 13.44 -3.03 15.62
N VAL A 500 13.97 -3.86 14.72
CA VAL A 500 14.96 -4.88 15.09
C VAL A 500 16.30 -4.18 15.35
N ALA A 501 16.76 -4.15 16.59
CA ALA A 501 18.14 -3.79 16.92
C ALA A 501 18.75 -4.92 17.76
N LEU A 502 19.87 -5.45 17.27
CA LEU A 502 20.77 -6.32 18.01
C LEU A 502 21.60 -5.46 18.95
N TYR A 503 21.69 -5.90 20.19
CA TYR A 503 22.57 -5.40 21.22
C TYR A 503 23.29 -6.63 21.76
N GLU A 504 24.56 -6.50 22.07
CA GLU A 504 25.22 -7.37 23.04
C GLU A 504 25.20 -6.62 24.36
N LEU A 505 24.76 -7.29 25.42
CA LEU A 505 25.02 -6.87 26.79
C LEU A 505 25.83 -7.98 27.45
N ASP A 506 26.96 -7.60 28.01
CA ASP A 506 27.63 -8.35 29.06
C ASP A 506 26.85 -8.12 30.36
N VAL A 507 26.29 -9.19 30.91
CA VAL A 507 25.61 -9.15 32.21
C VAL A 507 26.34 -10.09 33.15
N SER A 508 27.06 -9.52 34.13
CA SER A 508 27.59 -10.24 35.28
C SER A 508 26.47 -10.54 36.28
N TYR A 509 26.41 -11.77 36.78
CA TYR A 509 25.58 -12.12 37.93
C TYR A 509 26.32 -13.09 38.85
N GLU A 510 26.02 -13.01 40.15
CA GLU A 510 26.47 -13.96 41.17
C GLU A 510 25.39 -15.03 41.37
N ALA A 511 25.80 -16.30 41.45
CA ALA A 511 24.93 -17.40 41.81
C ALA A 511 25.65 -18.40 42.72
N TRP A 512 24.91 -18.94 43.70
CA TRP A 512 25.38 -20.07 44.51
C TRP A 512 25.22 -21.37 43.73
N CYS A 513 26.32 -22.09 43.55
CA CYS A 513 26.33 -23.45 43.01
C CYS A 513 26.80 -24.42 44.09
N PHE A 514 26.19 -25.61 44.10
CA PHE A 514 26.70 -26.79 44.82
C PHE A 514 27.27 -27.74 43.77
N HIS A 515 28.44 -28.31 44.05
CA HIS A 515 29.14 -29.20 43.12
C HIS A 515 28.48 -30.58 43.08
N ASP A 516 27.84 -30.91 41.96
CA ASP A 516 27.73 -32.28 41.43
C ASP A 516 27.47 -32.23 39.91
N GLU A 517 28.45 -32.71 39.15
CA GLU A 517 28.53 -32.84 37.67
C GLU A 517 28.25 -31.60 36.79
N TRP A 518 29.00 -31.49 35.67
CA TRP A 518 28.84 -30.42 34.67
C TRP A 518 27.58 -30.64 33.80
N GLY A 519 26.38 -30.50 34.40
CA GLY A 519 25.16 -31.07 33.82
C GLY A 519 23.85 -30.28 33.89
N THR A 520 23.53 -29.48 34.92
CA THR A 520 22.32 -28.61 34.93
C THR A 520 22.36 -27.48 35.96
N PHE A 521 21.81 -26.31 35.62
CA PHE A 521 21.50 -25.26 36.61
C PHE A 521 20.22 -25.59 37.41
N PRO A 522 20.23 -25.50 38.75
CA PRO A 522 19.01 -25.63 39.55
C PRO A 522 17.99 -24.52 39.20
N PRO A 523 16.68 -24.83 39.23
CA PRO A 523 15.66 -23.98 38.62
C PRO A 523 15.49 -22.60 39.28
N GLU A 524 15.88 -22.45 40.54
CA GLU A 524 15.80 -21.17 41.25
C GLU A 524 16.95 -20.22 40.87
N ALA A 525 18.20 -20.71 40.82
CA ALA A 525 19.34 -19.94 40.31
C ALA A 525 19.12 -19.48 38.87
N ARG A 526 18.58 -20.37 38.02
CA ARG A 526 18.19 -20.08 36.62
C ARG A 526 17.17 -18.94 36.52
N ARG A 527 16.32 -18.76 37.54
CA ARG A 527 15.31 -17.70 37.61
C ARG A 527 15.89 -16.35 38.00
N VAL A 528 16.81 -16.32 38.97
CA VAL A 528 17.50 -15.11 39.42
C VAL A 528 18.33 -14.51 38.27
N ALA A 529 19.13 -15.34 37.60
CA ALA A 529 19.93 -14.93 36.44
C ALA A 529 19.06 -14.25 35.35
N LEU A 530 17.90 -14.83 35.02
CA LEU A 530 16.98 -14.29 34.01
C LEU A 530 16.33 -12.95 34.40
N GLU A 531 16.22 -12.61 35.69
CA GLU A 531 15.69 -11.31 36.11
C GLU A 531 16.76 -10.23 36.18
N GLY A 532 18.01 -10.53 36.55
CA GLY A 532 19.14 -9.61 36.35
C GLY A 532 19.38 -9.28 34.87
N LEU A 533 19.32 -10.30 34.01
CA LEU A 533 19.40 -10.17 32.55
C LEU A 533 18.40 -9.15 31.98
N ARG A 534 17.18 -9.15 32.53
CA ARG A 534 16.05 -8.32 32.08
C ARG A 534 16.26 -6.84 32.40
N GLU A 535 16.88 -6.52 33.54
CA GLU A 535 17.04 -5.13 33.98
C GLU A 535 18.21 -4.44 33.26
N ALA A 536 19.34 -5.11 33.10
CA ALA A 536 20.47 -4.61 32.30
C ALA A 536 20.05 -4.27 30.86
N VAL A 537 19.37 -5.21 30.19
CA VAL A 537 18.80 -5.05 28.83
C VAL A 537 17.87 -3.83 28.73
N ALA A 538 17.12 -3.54 29.79
CA ALA A 538 16.16 -2.44 29.80
C ALA A 538 16.81 -1.06 29.93
N ALA A 539 18.06 -0.98 30.41
CA ALA A 539 18.80 0.27 30.58
C ALA A 539 19.50 0.72 29.28
N ASP A 540 20.35 -0.13 28.69
CA ASP A 540 21.16 0.20 27.50
C ASP A 540 20.28 0.58 26.28
N MET A 541 19.15 -0.11 26.07
CA MET A 541 18.16 0.25 25.04
C MET A 541 17.57 1.65 25.23
N GLU A 542 17.40 2.12 26.47
CA GLU A 542 16.82 3.45 26.77
C GLU A 542 17.84 4.57 26.49
N GLU A 543 19.13 4.30 26.70
CA GLU A 543 20.22 5.22 26.40
C GLU A 543 20.48 5.34 24.88
N ARG A 544 20.66 4.22 24.17
CA ARG A 544 21.12 4.24 22.76
C ARG A 544 20.07 4.69 21.74
N PHE A 545 18.79 4.39 21.97
CA PHE A 545 17.70 4.69 21.01
C PHE A 545 16.62 5.62 21.57
N GLY A 546 16.74 6.01 22.85
CA GLY A 546 15.79 6.87 23.54
C GLY A 546 14.47 6.18 23.93
N ARG A 547 13.74 6.83 24.84
CA ARG A 547 12.49 6.33 25.46
C ARG A 547 11.41 5.84 24.49
N ASP A 548 11.42 6.32 23.25
CA ASP A 548 10.41 6.04 22.22
C ASP A 548 10.49 4.61 21.61
N PHE A 549 11.59 3.88 21.90
CA PHE A 549 11.89 2.53 21.38
C PHE A 549 11.25 1.40 22.22
N ARG A 550 10.98 1.64 23.51
CA ARG A 550 10.74 0.62 24.53
C ARG A 550 9.40 -0.12 24.41
N ALA A 551 8.33 0.61 24.08
CA ALA A 551 6.93 0.18 24.22
C ALA A 551 6.43 -0.85 23.17
N LEU A 552 7.34 -1.33 22.33
CA LEU A 552 7.08 -1.22 20.90
C LEU A 552 7.60 -2.45 20.15
N THR A 553 8.92 -2.57 20.10
CA THR A 553 9.82 -3.77 19.82
C THR A 553 10.38 -6.06 21.70
N VAL A 554 11.28 -6.12 22.77
CA VAL A 554 11.18 -6.65 24.17
C VAL A 554 10.03 -7.60 24.53
N GLN A 555 8.76 -7.16 24.47
CA GLN A 555 7.66 -7.93 25.08
C GLN A 555 7.32 -9.22 24.32
N LYS A 556 7.41 -9.23 22.99
CA LYS A 556 6.58 -10.14 22.17
C LYS A 556 7.24 -11.49 21.86
N CYS A 557 7.89 -12.07 22.87
CA CYS A 557 9.25 -12.51 22.60
C CYS A 557 9.90 -13.60 23.43
N VAL A 558 10.09 -13.40 24.74
CA VAL A 558 11.02 -14.24 25.54
C VAL A 558 10.63 -15.72 25.38
N GLU A 559 9.33 -15.92 25.17
CA GLU A 559 8.54 -17.02 24.59
C GLU A 559 9.05 -17.68 23.28
N ARG A 560 10.13 -17.20 22.65
CA ARG A 560 10.73 -17.73 21.40
C ARG A 560 12.26 -17.87 21.47
N THR A 561 12.80 -17.98 22.68
CA THR A 561 14.21 -18.25 22.97
C THR A 561 14.47 -19.76 23.01
N THR A 562 14.45 -20.45 21.87
CA THR A 562 14.83 -21.87 21.78
C THR A 562 16.31 -22.01 21.44
N LEU A 563 17.13 -22.31 22.44
CA LEU A 563 18.43 -22.96 22.24
C LEU A 563 18.15 -24.39 21.75
N ALA A 564 18.71 -24.76 20.60
CA ALA A 564 18.55 -26.09 20.02
C ALA A 564 19.85 -26.89 20.19
N ASN A 565 19.75 -27.99 20.94
CA ASN A 565 20.58 -29.18 20.83
C ASN A 565 19.59 -30.34 21.00
N ASP A 566 19.47 -31.20 19.99
CA ASP A 566 18.38 -32.18 19.91
C ASP A 566 18.54 -33.37 20.87
N ALA A 567 17.46 -34.12 21.06
CA ALA A 567 17.35 -35.32 21.90
C ALA A 567 17.35 -35.11 23.45
N ALA A 568 16.79 -33.99 23.92
CA ALA A 568 16.24 -33.86 25.28
C ALA A 568 14.82 -33.26 25.29
N GLU A 569 13.97 -33.75 24.36
CA GLU A 569 12.50 -33.91 24.47
C GLU A 569 11.66 -32.79 25.12
N GLY A 570 12.00 -31.52 24.86
CA GLY A 570 11.34 -30.34 25.43
C GLY A 570 10.07 -29.82 24.72
N TRP A 571 9.11 -30.69 24.41
CA TRP A 571 7.74 -30.22 24.11
C TRP A 571 7.04 -29.81 25.42
N LEU A 572 6.12 -28.84 25.34
CA LEU A 572 5.34 -28.25 26.47
C LEU A 572 6.18 -27.34 27.41
N GLY A 573 5.79 -26.09 27.67
CA GLY A 573 4.66 -25.36 27.09
C GLY A 573 4.50 -23.92 27.62
N GLU A 574 3.52 -23.22 27.03
CA GLU A 574 2.75 -22.08 27.57
C GLU A 574 3.44 -20.99 28.41
N VAL A 575 3.64 -19.82 27.77
CA VAL A 575 3.10 -18.50 28.18
C VAL A 575 2.25 -18.57 29.48
N PRO A 576 2.59 -17.89 30.62
CA PRO A 576 2.28 -16.45 30.73
C PRO A 576 2.96 -15.61 31.89
N ARG A 577 2.48 -14.35 32.07
CA ARG A 577 2.41 -13.53 33.33
C ARG A 577 3.72 -13.13 34.10
N ARG A 578 4.41 -12.03 33.71
CA ARG A 578 5.25 -11.22 34.67
C ARG A 578 5.55 -9.75 34.29
N ILE A 579 4.52 -8.91 34.09
CA ILE A 579 4.66 -7.53 33.55
C ILE A 579 4.34 -6.37 34.54
N CYS A 580 3.63 -6.59 35.65
CA CYS A 580 2.77 -5.53 36.21
C CYS A 580 3.09 -4.93 37.61
N ARG A 581 4.34 -4.84 38.11
CA ARG A 581 4.58 -4.42 39.53
C ARG A 581 5.74 -3.48 39.91
N LEU A 582 6.50 -2.87 38.99
CA LEU A 582 7.50 -1.85 39.36
C LEU A 582 7.25 -0.50 38.67
N PHE A 583 6.38 0.30 39.27
CA PHE A 583 6.29 1.76 39.12
C PHE A 583 5.73 2.36 40.41
N GLY A 584 6.45 3.32 41.00
CA GLY A 584 6.16 3.90 42.33
C GLY A 584 6.97 3.21 43.44
N GLN A 585 7.56 3.92 44.41
CA GLN A 585 7.58 5.37 44.69
C GLN A 585 9.02 5.85 44.93
N GLY A 586 9.28 7.16 44.83
CA GLY A 586 10.64 7.70 44.77
C GLY A 586 11.08 8.55 45.97
N ALA A 587 12.37 8.42 46.31
CA ALA A 587 13.22 9.32 47.08
C ALA A 587 14.67 8.89 46.78
N SER A 588 15.74 9.68 46.79
CA SER A 588 15.97 11.13 46.77
C SER A 588 17.49 11.27 46.69
N THR A 589 18.01 12.14 45.81
CA THR A 589 19.30 12.85 45.96
C THR A 589 20.55 12.11 46.51
N ALA A 590 21.51 11.85 45.63
CA ALA A 590 22.92 12.22 45.88
C ALA A 590 23.59 12.57 44.55
N ALA A 591 24.44 13.60 44.52
CA ALA A 591 25.27 13.93 43.37
C ALA A 591 26.70 13.45 43.63
N VAL A 592 27.35 12.87 42.62
CA VAL A 592 28.79 12.60 42.63
C VAL A 592 29.42 13.35 41.48
N GLN A 593 30.22 14.36 41.80
CA GLN A 593 31.08 15.06 40.85
C GLN A 593 32.17 14.11 40.37
N ARG A 594 32.64 14.25 39.12
CA ARG A 594 33.87 13.57 38.68
C ARG A 594 35.10 14.25 39.30
N PRO A 595 35.93 13.57 40.10
CA PRO A 595 37.30 13.99 40.32
C PRO A 595 38.19 13.48 39.16
N PRO A 596 39.08 14.31 38.60
CA PRO A 596 40.31 13.87 37.96
C PRO A 596 41.48 13.89 38.98
N PRO A 597 42.66 13.39 38.62
CA PRO A 597 43.00 12.24 37.78
C PRO A 597 43.63 11.12 38.66
N TYR A 598 44.24 10.09 38.06
CA TYR A 598 45.69 9.82 38.19
C TYR A 598 46.11 8.64 37.29
N SER A 599 47.40 8.58 36.99
CA SER A 599 48.06 7.60 36.13
C SER A 599 48.77 6.50 36.91
N ALA A 600 48.88 5.32 36.29
CA ALA A 600 50.09 4.50 36.28
C ALA A 600 50.31 4.03 34.83
#